data_AF-A0A932M9N8-F1
#
_entry.id   AF-A0A932M9N8-F1
#
_cell.length_a   1.000
_cell.length_b   1.000
_cell.length_c   1.000
_cell.angle_alpha   90.00
_cell.angle_beta   90.00
_cell.angle_gamma   90.00
#
_symmetry.space_group_name_H-M   'P 1'
#
loop_
_entity.id
_entity.type
_entity.pdbx_description
1 polymer ?
#
loop_
_entity_poly.entity_id
_entity_poly.type
_entity_poly.pdbx_seq_one_letter_code
_entity_poly.pdbx_strand_id
1 'polypeptide(L)'
;VGLAVPVGRITGEQMLAVARLSDAYGAGEVRITVGQNLIIPNVPDSKIGDLTAEPLLQELRYDPSEVMRGLVSCTGMDYCHFALIETKGWALKTARALEAKLGKTQPLRMHWSGCPAGCGNHSVADIGLLGKNIKLNGEVVEAVDVFVAGAAGCEPNPPIKIMEDVPCEGLPNVVAGLVQHGAFKAMRQQLRKIPQAPATGINTTVEKEPVRPAIRPQEIEEGSAKLVRVNKDEVAVFKHQGQLCALQNNCPHEGGQLSAGWIEGDEAVCPLHGYKFHVKTGACSTDAKLKAKIFKLVAQGDGFSIAD
;
A
#
# COMPACT_ATOMS: atom_id res chain seq x y z
N VAL A 1 6.96 -22.55 22.35
CA VAL A 1 6.64 -23.29 21.10
C VAL A 1 6.05 -22.33 20.08
N GLY A 2 6.62 -22.25 18.87
CA GLY A 2 6.08 -21.43 17.78
C GLY A 2 5.10 -22.24 16.94
N LEU A 3 3.95 -21.66 16.58
CA LEU A 3 2.89 -22.29 15.82
C LEU A 3 2.72 -21.54 14.50
N ALA A 4 2.91 -22.24 13.39
CA ALA A 4 2.70 -21.69 12.07
C ALA A 4 1.21 -21.53 11.81
N VAL A 5 0.77 -20.31 11.51
CA VAL A 5 -0.61 -20.02 11.12
C VAL A 5 -0.59 -19.72 9.62
N PRO A 6 -1.05 -20.66 8.77
CA PRO A 6 -1.01 -20.48 7.33
C PRO A 6 -1.64 -19.15 6.93
N VAL A 7 -0.85 -18.27 6.31
CA VAL A 7 -1.22 -16.91 5.88
C VAL A 7 -1.93 -16.06 6.97
N GLY A 8 -1.61 -16.32 8.25
CA GLY A 8 -2.19 -15.61 9.40
C GLY A 8 -3.71 -15.71 9.51
N ARG A 9 -4.35 -16.69 8.88
CA ARG A 9 -5.80 -16.89 8.96
C ARG A 9 -6.10 -17.94 10.03
N ILE A 10 -6.87 -17.54 11.04
CA ILE A 10 -7.25 -18.39 12.18
C ILE A 10 -8.76 -18.25 12.42
N THR A 11 -9.43 -19.35 12.78
CA THR A 11 -10.86 -19.34 13.14
C THR A 11 -11.06 -19.01 14.62
N GLY A 12 -12.28 -18.67 15.02
CA GLY A 12 -12.61 -18.43 16.43
C GLY A 12 -12.37 -19.67 17.31
N GLU A 13 -12.72 -20.85 16.82
CA GLU A 13 -12.49 -22.12 17.51
C GLU A 13 -10.99 -22.41 17.70
N GLN A 14 -10.19 -22.22 16.66
CA GLN A 14 -8.74 -22.36 16.75
C GLN A 14 -8.14 -21.35 17.74
N MET A 15 -8.64 -20.10 17.76
CA MET A 15 -8.17 -19.08 18.70
C MET A 15 -8.47 -19.45 20.16
N LEU A 16 -9.68 -19.95 20.45
CA LEU A 16 -10.04 -20.47 21.78
C LEU A 16 -9.20 -21.69 22.16
N ALA A 17 -8.91 -22.58 21.20
CA ALA A 17 -8.05 -23.73 21.41
C ALA A 17 -6.61 -23.30 21.74
N VAL A 18 -6.05 -22.29 21.04
CA VAL A 18 -4.74 -21.74 21.38
C VAL A 18 -4.72 -21.16 22.81
N ALA A 19 -5.76 -20.45 23.22
CA ALA A 19 -5.86 -19.92 24.58
C ALA A 19 -5.88 -21.04 25.64
N ARG A 20 -6.65 -22.11 25.41
CA ARG A 20 -6.60 -23.32 26.26
C ARG A 20 -5.20 -23.90 26.34
N LEU A 21 -4.50 -24.00 25.20
CA LEU A 21 -3.13 -24.55 25.16
C LEU A 21 -2.15 -23.66 25.92
N SER A 22 -2.28 -22.33 25.84
CA SER A 22 -1.41 -21.43 26.60
C SER A 22 -1.60 -21.55 28.11
N ASP A 23 -2.83 -21.78 28.57
CA ASP A 23 -3.12 -21.99 29.99
C ASP A 23 -2.64 -23.35 30.50
N ALA A 24 -2.88 -24.40 29.71
CA ALA A 24 -2.56 -25.78 30.10
C ALA A 24 -1.04 -26.07 30.07
N TYR A 25 -0.35 -25.56 29.05
CA TYR A 25 1.05 -25.91 28.77
C TYR A 25 2.04 -24.78 29.07
N GLY A 26 1.61 -23.52 28.99
CA GLY A 26 2.44 -22.33 29.22
C GLY A 26 2.07 -21.59 30.50
N ALA A 27 2.09 -20.26 30.42
CA ALA A 27 1.75 -19.35 31.51
C ALA A 27 0.56 -18.42 31.16
N GLY A 28 -0.34 -18.87 30.28
CA GLY A 28 -1.50 -18.08 29.82
C GLY A 28 -1.15 -16.94 28.86
N GLU A 29 0.06 -16.93 28.31
CA GLU A 29 0.53 -15.91 27.37
C GLU A 29 0.57 -16.46 25.93
N VAL A 30 0.19 -15.62 24.96
CA VAL A 30 0.37 -15.88 23.53
C VAL A 30 0.97 -14.64 22.87
N ARG A 31 1.99 -14.83 22.03
CA ARG A 31 2.60 -13.75 21.23
C ARG A 31 2.29 -13.94 19.75
N ILE A 32 2.07 -12.84 19.05
CA ILE A 32 1.87 -12.80 17.60
C ILE A 32 3.15 -12.26 16.95
N THR A 33 3.50 -12.77 15.78
CA THR A 33 4.73 -12.41 15.06
C THR A 33 4.43 -11.64 13.78
N VAL A 34 5.41 -10.87 13.30
CA VAL A 34 5.34 -10.21 11.97
C VAL A 34 5.29 -11.21 10.80
N GLY A 35 5.69 -12.46 11.04
CA GLY A 35 5.49 -13.58 10.11
C GLY A 35 4.09 -14.18 10.18
N GLN A 36 3.14 -13.51 10.84
CA GLN A 36 1.74 -13.91 10.98
C GLN A 36 1.50 -15.20 11.77
N ASN A 37 2.52 -15.65 12.50
CA ASN A 37 2.51 -16.85 13.33
C ASN A 37 2.31 -16.54 14.81
N LEU A 38 2.03 -17.57 15.61
CA LEU A 38 1.84 -17.48 17.05
C LEU A 38 3.00 -18.11 17.81
N ILE A 39 3.21 -17.70 19.06
CA ILE A 39 4.17 -18.31 19.99
C ILE A 39 3.48 -18.47 21.34
N ILE A 40 3.54 -19.68 21.89
CA ILE A 40 3.23 -19.97 23.30
C ILE A 40 4.57 -20.02 24.05
N PRO A 41 4.94 -18.96 24.80
CA PRO A 41 6.17 -18.95 25.59
C PRO A 41 6.00 -19.75 26.89
N ASN A 42 7.10 -19.89 27.63
CA ASN A 42 7.11 -20.42 29.01
C ASN A 42 6.55 -21.86 29.14
N VAL A 43 6.68 -22.68 28.10
CA VAL A 43 6.31 -24.11 28.15
C VAL A 43 7.46 -24.88 28.79
N PRO A 44 7.26 -25.57 29.92
CA PRO A 44 8.30 -26.41 30.53
C PRO A 44 8.71 -27.56 29.61
N ASP A 45 9.99 -27.93 29.61
CA ASP A 45 10.53 -29.00 28.74
C ASP A 45 9.77 -30.33 28.91
N SER A 46 9.37 -30.66 30.14
CA SER A 46 8.60 -31.87 30.45
C SER A 46 7.21 -31.93 29.78
N LYS A 47 6.65 -30.78 29.39
CA LYS A 47 5.33 -30.67 28.76
C LYS A 47 5.38 -30.57 27.23
N ILE A 48 6.57 -30.48 26.63
CA ILE A 48 6.71 -30.26 25.18
C ILE A 48 6.10 -31.41 24.39
N GLY A 49 6.36 -32.66 24.80
CA GLY A 49 5.83 -33.85 24.12
C GLY A 49 4.30 -33.83 24.02
N ASP A 50 3.63 -33.64 25.16
CA ASP A 50 2.17 -33.57 25.25
C ASP A 50 1.60 -32.42 24.43
N LEU A 51 2.20 -31.22 24.51
CA LEU A 51 1.77 -30.08 23.71
C LEU A 51 1.89 -30.39 22.22
N THR A 52 3.03 -30.92 21.76
CA THR A 52 3.26 -31.24 20.34
C THR A 52 2.34 -32.34 19.78
N ALA A 53 1.71 -33.12 20.65
CA ALA A 53 0.75 -34.16 20.29
C ALA A 53 -0.71 -33.66 20.21
N GLU A 54 -1.00 -32.44 20.65
CA GLU A 54 -2.35 -31.86 20.62
C GLU A 54 -2.92 -31.79 19.18
N PRO A 55 -4.21 -32.14 18.95
CA PRO A 55 -4.78 -32.20 17.60
C PRO A 55 -4.64 -30.90 16.81
N LEU A 56 -4.75 -29.75 17.47
CA LEU A 56 -4.60 -28.44 16.84
C LEU A 56 -3.24 -28.27 16.15
N LEU A 57 -2.18 -28.92 16.65
CA LEU A 57 -0.84 -28.80 16.08
C LEU A 57 -0.67 -29.62 14.79
N GLN A 58 -1.68 -30.38 14.36
CA GLN A 58 -1.76 -30.91 13.00
C GLN A 58 -2.13 -29.83 11.98
N GLU A 59 -2.85 -28.79 12.42
CA GLU A 59 -3.26 -27.64 11.61
C GLU A 59 -2.27 -26.47 11.76
N LEU A 60 -1.96 -26.11 13.02
CA LEU A 60 -1.05 -25.02 13.39
C LEU A 60 0.31 -25.58 13.77
N ARG A 61 1.00 -26.17 12.79
CA ARG A 61 2.22 -26.94 13.01
C ARG A 61 3.33 -26.13 13.67
N TYR A 62 4.06 -26.77 14.58
CA TYR A 62 5.30 -26.21 15.15
C TYR A 62 6.52 -26.49 14.27
N ASP A 63 6.41 -27.50 13.39
CA ASP A 63 7.40 -27.99 12.46
C ASP A 63 6.93 -27.86 10.99
N PRO A 64 6.44 -26.67 10.54
CA PRO A 64 6.04 -26.50 9.14
C PRO A 64 7.23 -26.69 8.20
N SER A 65 6.93 -26.92 6.92
CA SER A 65 7.91 -26.89 5.83
C SER A 65 8.65 -25.55 5.77
N GLU A 66 9.80 -25.55 5.12
CA GLU A 66 10.63 -24.37 4.91
C GLU A 66 9.92 -23.28 4.09
N VAL A 67 8.98 -23.68 3.22
CA VAL A 67 8.15 -22.78 2.41
C VAL A 67 7.02 -22.18 3.26
N MET A 68 6.26 -23.02 3.97
CA MET A 68 5.11 -22.56 4.74
C MET A 68 5.54 -21.69 5.93
N ARG A 69 6.70 -21.99 6.53
CA ARG A 69 7.29 -21.22 7.64
C ARG A 69 7.53 -19.74 7.29
N GLY A 70 7.94 -19.47 6.05
CA GLY A 70 8.25 -18.11 5.57
C GLY A 70 7.16 -17.51 4.69
N LEU A 71 5.97 -18.10 4.66
CA LEU A 71 4.85 -17.61 3.87
C LEU A 71 4.15 -16.46 4.60
N VAL A 72 4.09 -15.28 3.96
CA VAL A 72 3.34 -14.13 4.45
C VAL A 72 2.41 -13.65 3.35
N SER A 73 1.17 -13.32 3.70
CA SER A 73 0.22 -12.77 2.74
C SER A 73 -0.64 -11.69 3.36
N CYS A 74 -0.88 -10.61 2.62
CA CYS A 74 -1.79 -9.56 3.07
C CYS A 74 -3.24 -10.04 3.08
N THR A 75 -4.19 -9.13 3.34
CA THR A 75 -5.62 -9.47 3.35
C THR A 75 -6.13 -9.92 1.98
N GLY A 76 -5.70 -9.27 0.90
CA GLY A 76 -6.18 -9.56 -0.47
C GLY A 76 -7.62 -9.08 -0.73
N MET A 77 -8.11 -9.38 -1.93
CA MET A 77 -9.43 -8.96 -2.43
C MET A 77 -10.61 -9.51 -1.62
N ASP A 78 -10.41 -10.59 -0.84
CA ASP A 78 -11.43 -11.12 0.08
C ASP A 78 -12.11 -10.02 0.92
N TYR A 79 -11.31 -9.07 1.43
CA TYR A 79 -11.80 -8.04 2.36
C TYR A 79 -11.15 -6.66 2.19
N CYS A 80 -10.03 -6.53 1.46
CA CYS A 80 -9.35 -5.25 1.30
C CYS A 80 -9.84 -4.52 0.04
N HIS A 81 -10.40 -3.33 0.22
CA HIS A 81 -10.88 -2.49 -0.89
C HIS A 81 -9.78 -2.04 -1.86
N PHE A 82 -8.52 -2.00 -1.42
CA PHE A 82 -7.38 -1.61 -2.25
C PHE A 82 -6.71 -2.77 -2.98
N ALA A 83 -7.05 -4.02 -2.64
CA ALA A 83 -6.39 -5.16 -3.24
C ALA A 83 -6.86 -5.36 -4.68
N LEU A 84 -5.89 -5.61 -5.57
CA LEU A 84 -6.15 -5.88 -6.98
C LEU A 84 -6.38 -7.35 -7.27
N ILE A 85 -5.91 -8.24 -6.38
CA ILE A 85 -6.01 -9.70 -6.49
C ILE A 85 -6.39 -10.34 -5.15
N GLU A 86 -6.96 -11.55 -5.18
CA GLU A 86 -6.93 -12.46 -4.03
C GLU A 86 -5.47 -12.80 -3.67
N THR A 87 -5.13 -12.99 -2.39
CA THR A 87 -3.72 -13.24 -2.00
C THR A 87 -3.50 -14.42 -1.07
N LYS A 88 -4.43 -14.75 -0.19
CA LYS A 88 -4.26 -15.81 0.80
C LYS A 88 -4.45 -17.18 0.17
N GLY A 89 -5.47 -17.35 -0.66
CA GLY A 89 -5.70 -18.56 -1.45
C GLY A 89 -4.56 -18.83 -2.43
N TRP A 90 -4.14 -17.81 -3.19
CA TRP A 90 -2.99 -17.94 -4.10
C TRP A 90 -1.68 -18.25 -3.40
N ALA A 91 -1.41 -17.63 -2.25
CA ALA A 91 -0.23 -17.92 -1.44
C ALA A 91 -0.19 -19.38 -0.99
N LEU A 92 -1.31 -19.90 -0.46
CA LEU A 92 -1.41 -21.30 -0.03
C LEU A 92 -1.32 -22.28 -1.19
N LYS A 93 -2.00 -22.00 -2.32
CA LYS A 93 -1.94 -22.83 -3.54
C LYS A 93 -0.51 -22.93 -4.06
N THR A 94 0.19 -21.80 -4.13
CA THR A 94 1.59 -21.74 -4.57
C THR A 94 2.49 -22.50 -3.60
N ALA A 95 2.37 -22.26 -2.28
CA ALA A 95 3.20 -22.94 -1.28
C ALA A 95 3.04 -24.46 -1.33
N ARG A 96 1.80 -24.97 -1.36
CA ARG A 96 1.52 -26.42 -1.47
C ARG A 96 2.07 -27.03 -2.76
N ALA A 97 1.97 -26.31 -3.87
CA ALA A 97 2.53 -26.76 -5.14
C ALA A 97 4.07 -26.83 -5.11
N LEU A 98 4.74 -25.93 -4.39
CA LEU A 98 6.19 -25.96 -4.18
C LEU A 98 6.59 -27.15 -3.30
N GLU A 99 5.89 -27.36 -2.18
CA GLU A 99 6.13 -28.50 -1.28
C GLU A 99 6.01 -29.84 -2.04
N ALA A 100 4.97 -29.98 -2.86
CA ALA A 100 4.75 -31.19 -3.65
C ALA A 100 5.84 -31.42 -4.72
N LYS A 101 6.40 -30.35 -5.30
CA LYS A 101 7.39 -30.45 -6.39
C LYS A 101 8.83 -30.54 -5.90
N LEU A 102 9.15 -29.84 -4.83
CA LEU A 102 10.53 -29.65 -4.36
C LEU A 102 10.85 -30.45 -3.10
N GLY A 103 9.85 -30.90 -2.36
CA GLY A 103 10.04 -31.51 -1.06
C GLY A 103 10.70 -30.52 -0.09
N LYS A 104 11.81 -30.92 0.53
CA LYS A 104 12.58 -30.06 1.45
C LYS A 104 13.40 -29.03 0.67
N THR A 105 13.25 -27.77 1.05
CA THR A 105 14.03 -26.65 0.50
C THR A 105 14.89 -26.00 1.57
N GLN A 106 15.71 -25.01 1.21
CA GLN A 106 16.22 -24.08 2.22
C GLN A 106 15.07 -23.19 2.73
N PRO A 107 15.17 -22.61 3.94
CA PRO A 107 14.22 -21.62 4.45
C PRO A 107 13.97 -20.51 3.42
N LEU A 108 12.72 -20.32 3.05
CA LEU A 108 12.32 -19.40 1.99
C LEU A 108 11.28 -18.41 2.51
N ARG A 109 11.57 -17.11 2.40
CA ARG A 109 10.56 -16.07 2.66
C ARG A 109 9.84 -15.74 1.36
N MET A 110 8.57 -16.14 1.27
CA MET A 110 7.69 -15.86 0.13
C MET A 110 6.54 -14.97 0.60
N HIS A 111 6.53 -13.72 0.14
CA HIS A 111 5.62 -12.69 0.66
C HIS A 111 4.72 -12.13 -0.44
N TRP A 112 3.42 -12.03 -0.14
CA TRP A 112 2.39 -11.60 -1.07
C TRP A 112 1.75 -10.28 -0.65
N SER A 113 1.71 -9.31 -1.57
CA SER A 113 0.97 -8.05 -1.41
C SER A 113 0.01 -7.88 -2.56
N GLY A 114 -1.28 -7.67 -2.28
CA GLY A 114 -2.31 -7.58 -3.32
C GLY A 114 -2.36 -6.24 -4.05
N CYS A 115 -1.58 -5.24 -3.62
CA CYS A 115 -1.51 -3.92 -4.24
C CYS A 115 -0.21 -3.18 -3.84
N PRO A 116 0.10 -2.02 -4.48
CA PRO A 116 1.34 -1.27 -4.24
C PRO A 116 1.55 -0.76 -2.80
N ALA A 117 0.52 -0.78 -1.95
CA ALA A 117 0.67 -0.45 -0.53
C ALA A 117 1.64 -1.38 0.21
N GLY A 118 1.84 -2.61 -0.29
CA GLY A 118 2.92 -3.48 0.18
C GLY A 118 2.73 -4.06 1.59
N CYS A 119 1.50 -4.13 2.11
CA CYS A 119 1.21 -4.60 3.49
C CYS A 119 1.71 -6.02 3.79
N GLY A 120 1.92 -6.86 2.78
CA GLY A 120 2.53 -8.19 2.93
C GLY A 120 4.05 -8.17 2.98
N ASN A 121 4.69 -7.00 2.94
CA ASN A 121 6.13 -6.82 2.98
C ASN A 121 6.86 -7.60 1.88
N HIS A 122 6.32 -7.59 0.65
CA HIS A 122 6.91 -8.31 -0.50
C HIS A 122 8.34 -7.84 -0.82
N SER A 123 8.65 -6.57 -0.55
CA SER A 123 9.95 -5.97 -0.85
C SER A 123 11.11 -6.50 0.00
N VAL A 124 10.84 -7.11 1.16
CA VAL A 124 11.89 -7.62 2.05
C VAL A 124 12.05 -9.14 1.98
N ALA A 125 11.31 -9.81 1.09
CA ALA A 125 11.29 -11.26 0.97
C ALA A 125 12.37 -11.81 0.05
N ASP A 126 12.67 -13.11 0.17
CA ASP A 126 13.53 -13.78 -0.81
C ASP A 126 12.83 -13.81 -2.18
N ILE A 127 11.52 -14.07 -2.16
CA ILE A 127 10.60 -13.93 -3.30
C ILE A 127 9.40 -13.07 -2.85
N GLY A 128 9.30 -11.86 -3.42
CA GLY A 128 8.20 -10.94 -3.22
C GLY A 128 7.23 -10.96 -4.40
N LEU A 129 5.93 -10.95 -4.12
CA LEU A 129 4.89 -11.04 -5.13
C LEU A 129 3.93 -9.87 -4.95
N LEU A 130 3.87 -8.99 -5.96
CA LEU A 130 3.03 -7.80 -5.96
C LEU A 130 1.90 -7.97 -6.96
N GLY A 131 0.66 -8.03 -6.46
CA GLY A 131 -0.54 -8.23 -7.23
C GLY A 131 -0.89 -7.06 -8.15
N LYS A 132 -1.33 -7.41 -9.35
CA LYS A 132 -1.89 -6.51 -10.37
C LYS A 132 -2.87 -7.26 -11.26
N ASN A 133 -3.70 -6.50 -11.98
CA ASN A 133 -4.58 -7.04 -13.00
C ASN A 133 -4.01 -6.76 -14.38
N ILE A 134 -4.00 -7.77 -15.25
CA ILE A 134 -3.53 -7.66 -16.63
C ILE A 134 -4.66 -8.03 -17.59
N LYS A 135 -4.55 -7.59 -18.85
CA LYS A 135 -5.44 -8.04 -19.92
C LYS A 135 -4.73 -9.10 -20.75
N LEU A 136 -5.29 -10.31 -20.78
CA LEU A 136 -4.81 -11.41 -21.59
C LEU A 136 -5.96 -11.91 -22.47
N ASN A 137 -5.78 -11.92 -23.79
CA ASN A 137 -6.81 -12.35 -24.76
C ASN A 137 -8.18 -11.66 -24.59
N GLY A 138 -8.19 -10.41 -24.11
CA GLY A 138 -9.41 -9.63 -23.88
C GLY A 138 -10.04 -9.81 -22.49
N GLU A 139 -9.55 -10.75 -21.69
CA GLU A 139 -10.03 -11.00 -20.32
C GLU A 139 -9.08 -10.38 -19.28
N VAL A 140 -9.65 -9.98 -18.14
CA VAL A 140 -8.86 -9.49 -17.00
C VAL A 140 -8.42 -10.70 -16.18
N VAL A 141 -7.11 -10.84 -15.98
CA VAL A 141 -6.50 -11.95 -15.25
C VAL A 141 -5.69 -11.42 -14.08
N GLU A 142 -5.76 -12.11 -12.94
CA GLU A 142 -4.93 -11.83 -11.77
C GLU A 142 -3.47 -12.25 -12.04
N ALA A 143 -2.55 -11.31 -11.84
CA ALA A 143 -1.14 -11.50 -12.08
C ALA A 143 -0.30 -10.87 -10.97
N VAL A 144 1.00 -11.12 -11.01
CA VAL A 144 1.97 -10.56 -10.07
C VAL A 144 3.23 -10.06 -10.78
N ASP A 145 3.77 -8.97 -10.27
CA ASP A 145 5.18 -8.62 -10.46
C ASP A 145 6.01 -9.44 -9.46
N VAL A 146 7.10 -10.04 -9.93
CA VAL A 146 7.98 -10.90 -9.13
C VAL A 146 9.25 -10.16 -8.77
N PHE A 147 9.46 -10.02 -7.47
CA PHE A 147 10.62 -9.42 -6.84
C PHE A 147 11.47 -10.50 -6.19
N VAL A 148 12.79 -10.33 -6.17
CA VAL A 148 13.71 -11.24 -5.49
C VAL A 148 14.80 -10.50 -4.73
N ALA A 149 15.49 -11.25 -3.88
CA ALA A 149 16.67 -10.81 -3.13
C ALA A 149 16.40 -9.69 -2.11
N GLY A 150 15.14 -9.42 -1.76
CA GLY A 150 14.80 -8.52 -0.65
C GLY A 150 15.34 -9.02 0.69
N ALA A 151 15.77 -8.11 1.56
CA ALA A 151 16.13 -8.42 2.94
C ALA A 151 15.92 -7.22 3.87
N ALA A 152 15.56 -7.52 5.11
CA ALA A 152 15.52 -6.59 6.23
C ALA A 152 16.52 -7.02 7.31
N GLY A 153 16.66 -6.24 8.38
CA GLY A 153 17.54 -6.54 9.52
C GLY A 153 18.92 -5.91 9.36
N CYS A 154 19.95 -6.52 9.96
CA CYS A 154 21.30 -5.96 10.05
C CYS A 154 21.99 -5.82 8.69
N GLU A 155 21.56 -6.59 7.69
CA GLU A 155 22.06 -6.49 6.33
C GLU A 155 20.89 -6.30 5.34
N PRO A 156 20.27 -5.11 5.31
CA PRO A 156 19.12 -4.88 4.45
C PRO A 156 19.54 -4.95 2.97
N ASN A 157 18.62 -5.35 2.11
CA ASN A 157 18.82 -5.35 0.67
C ASN A 157 17.51 -4.96 -0.03
N PRO A 158 17.50 -3.88 -0.84
CA PRO A 158 16.36 -3.57 -1.69
C PRO A 158 16.07 -4.74 -2.65
N PRO A 159 14.81 -5.06 -2.91
CA PRO A 159 14.47 -6.11 -3.85
C PRO A 159 14.76 -5.64 -5.28
N ILE A 160 14.93 -6.58 -6.20
CA ILE A 160 14.92 -6.32 -7.64
C ILE A 160 13.68 -6.95 -8.26
N LYS A 161 12.98 -6.20 -9.12
CA LYS A 161 11.91 -6.78 -9.95
C LYS A 161 12.56 -7.53 -11.10
N ILE A 162 12.29 -8.83 -11.21
CA ILE A 162 12.86 -9.70 -12.26
C ILE A 162 11.83 -10.12 -13.31
N MET A 163 10.54 -10.07 -12.98
CA MET A 163 9.45 -10.39 -13.88
C MET A 163 8.27 -9.47 -13.59
N GLU A 164 7.50 -9.18 -14.63
CA GLU A 164 6.29 -8.36 -14.60
C GLU A 164 5.16 -9.15 -15.29
N ASP A 165 3.92 -8.89 -14.88
CA ASP A 165 2.71 -9.46 -15.50
C ASP A 165 2.66 -10.99 -15.50
N VAL A 166 3.15 -11.66 -14.46
CA VAL A 166 3.13 -13.13 -14.36
C VAL A 166 1.75 -13.60 -13.90
N PRO A 167 0.98 -14.36 -14.72
CA PRO A 167 -0.34 -14.82 -14.32
C PRO A 167 -0.28 -15.79 -13.12
N CYS A 168 -1.20 -15.63 -12.17
CA CYS A 168 -1.22 -16.43 -10.94
C CYS A 168 -1.35 -17.94 -11.19
N GLU A 169 -2.04 -18.36 -12.26
CA GLU A 169 -2.19 -19.78 -12.62
C GLU A 169 -0.85 -20.47 -12.96
N GLY A 170 0.04 -19.77 -13.67
CA GLY A 170 1.37 -20.28 -14.05
C GLY A 170 2.43 -20.06 -12.99
N LEU A 171 2.15 -19.23 -11.99
CA LEU A 171 3.12 -18.79 -10.98
C LEU A 171 3.80 -19.93 -10.20
N PRO A 172 3.14 -21.03 -9.81
CA PRO A 172 3.82 -22.11 -9.09
C PRO A 172 5.01 -22.72 -9.85
N ASN A 173 4.97 -22.76 -11.19
CA ASN A 173 6.09 -23.24 -12.00
C ASN A 173 7.25 -22.23 -12.01
N VAL A 174 6.91 -20.95 -12.17
CA VAL A 174 7.89 -19.85 -12.15
C VAL A 174 8.63 -19.84 -10.81
N VAL A 175 7.88 -19.85 -9.70
CA VAL A 175 8.46 -19.84 -8.36
C VAL A 175 9.26 -21.12 -8.09
N ALA A 176 8.84 -22.29 -8.56
CA ALA A 176 9.63 -23.52 -8.42
C ALA A 176 11.00 -23.39 -9.08
N GLY A 177 11.07 -22.85 -10.30
CA GLY A 177 12.33 -22.57 -10.98
C GLY A 177 13.21 -21.57 -10.22
N LEU A 178 12.62 -20.51 -9.67
CA LEU A 178 13.33 -19.55 -8.84
C LEU A 178 13.85 -20.16 -7.54
N VAL A 179 13.13 -21.10 -6.91
CA VAL A 179 13.61 -21.75 -5.69
C VAL A 179 14.72 -22.76 -5.99
N GLN A 180 14.62 -23.50 -7.10
CA GLN A 180 15.64 -24.49 -7.50
C GLN A 180 16.95 -23.85 -7.95
N HIS A 181 16.88 -22.71 -8.64
CA HIS A 181 18.05 -22.08 -9.27
C HIS A 181 18.42 -20.72 -8.68
N GLY A 182 17.55 -20.13 -7.85
CA GLY A 182 17.75 -18.82 -7.24
C GLY A 182 18.75 -18.89 -6.09
N ALA A 183 19.95 -18.36 -6.34
CA ALA A 183 20.97 -18.20 -5.31
C ALA A 183 20.77 -16.89 -4.53
N PHE A 184 19.60 -16.67 -3.89
CA PHE A 184 19.21 -15.37 -3.32
C PHE A 184 20.26 -14.74 -2.39
N LYS A 185 20.96 -15.55 -1.59
CA LYS A 185 22.07 -15.06 -0.74
C LYS A 185 23.24 -14.53 -1.57
N ALA A 186 23.65 -15.27 -2.60
CA ALA A 186 24.72 -14.84 -3.51
C ALA A 186 24.29 -13.60 -4.32
N MET A 187 23.03 -13.56 -4.77
CA MET A 187 22.46 -12.40 -5.45
C MET A 187 22.54 -11.15 -4.57
N ARG A 188 22.12 -11.24 -3.29
CA ARG A 188 22.28 -10.13 -2.33
C ARG A 188 23.73 -9.68 -2.18
N GLN A 189 24.65 -10.62 -2.05
CA GLN A 189 26.09 -10.31 -1.94
C GLN A 189 26.63 -9.61 -3.19
N GLN A 190 26.17 -9.98 -4.38
CA GLN A 190 26.56 -9.31 -5.62
C GLN A 190 25.92 -7.93 -5.74
N LEU A 191 24.62 -7.80 -5.48
CA LEU A 191 23.88 -6.53 -5.56
C LEU A 191 24.45 -5.47 -4.61
N ARG A 192 24.90 -5.86 -3.41
CA ARG A 192 25.54 -4.93 -2.46
C ARG A 192 26.92 -4.41 -2.91
N LYS A 193 27.60 -5.14 -3.79
CA LYS A 193 28.88 -4.71 -4.38
C LYS A 193 28.70 -3.73 -5.51
N ILE A 194 27.53 -3.73 -6.14
CA ILE A 194 27.19 -2.71 -7.15
C ILE A 194 27.09 -1.39 -6.38
N PRO A 195 27.82 -0.34 -6.79
CA PRO A 195 27.64 0.98 -6.23
C PRO A 195 26.16 1.32 -6.36
N GLN A 196 25.45 1.37 -5.23
CA GLN A 196 24.11 1.90 -5.27
C GLN A 196 24.26 3.32 -5.78
N ALA A 197 23.44 3.70 -6.78
CA ALA A 197 23.24 5.11 -7.05
C ALA A 197 23.01 5.74 -5.67
N PRO A 198 23.76 6.82 -5.31
CA PRO A 198 23.58 7.44 -4.01
C PRO A 198 22.09 7.53 -3.80
N ALA A 199 21.59 7.01 -2.67
CA ALA A 199 20.20 7.21 -2.31
C ALA A 199 19.97 8.67 -2.63
N THR A 200 19.12 8.94 -3.61
CA THR A 200 18.78 10.32 -3.94
C THR A 200 18.06 10.74 -2.68
N GLY A 201 18.83 11.20 -1.69
CA GLY A 201 18.34 12.04 -0.63
C GLY A 201 17.50 13.02 -1.39
N ILE A 202 16.20 13.07 -1.05
CA ILE A 202 15.20 13.88 -1.72
C ILE A 202 15.93 15.14 -2.14
N ASN A 203 16.19 15.25 -3.45
CA ASN A 203 17.12 16.27 -3.92
C ASN A 203 16.33 17.56 -3.70
N THR A 204 16.58 18.24 -2.58
CA THR A 204 15.84 19.45 -2.18
C THR A 204 16.08 20.58 -3.18
N THR A 205 17.02 20.38 -4.10
CA THR A 205 17.15 21.13 -5.32
C THR A 205 16.47 20.37 -6.45
N VAL A 206 15.18 20.60 -6.60
CA VAL A 206 14.53 20.45 -7.91
C VAL A 206 15.24 21.44 -8.82
N GLU A 207 16.08 20.95 -9.73
CA GLU A 207 16.36 21.72 -10.93
C GLU A 207 15.02 21.98 -11.58
N LYS A 208 14.60 23.25 -11.63
CA LYS A 208 13.34 23.69 -12.20
C LYS A 208 13.35 23.31 -13.68
N GLU A 209 12.82 22.12 -14.00
CA GLU A 209 12.16 21.92 -15.27
C GLU A 209 11.18 23.08 -15.46
N PRO A 210 11.05 23.64 -16.68
CA PRO A 210 10.13 24.74 -16.93
C PRO A 210 8.72 24.29 -16.54
N VAL A 211 8.27 24.77 -15.37
CA VAL A 211 6.98 24.42 -14.78
C VAL A 211 5.91 24.80 -15.79
N ARG A 212 5.21 23.79 -16.30
CA ARG A 212 4.01 24.00 -17.13
C ARG A 212 2.99 24.72 -16.27
N PRO A 213 2.33 25.79 -16.75
CA PRO A 213 1.34 26.50 -15.94
C PRO A 213 0.23 25.55 -15.52
N ALA A 214 -0.12 25.56 -14.23
CA ALA A 214 -1.18 24.71 -13.69
C ALA A 214 -2.58 25.12 -14.19
N ILE A 215 -2.73 26.35 -14.67
CA ILE A 215 -4.03 26.95 -14.99
C ILE A 215 -3.91 27.85 -16.22
N ARG A 216 -4.79 27.68 -17.20
CA ARG A 216 -4.95 28.61 -18.33
C ARG A 216 -6.30 29.33 -18.25
N PRO A 217 -6.36 30.66 -18.41
CA PRO A 217 -7.63 31.41 -18.35
C PRO A 217 -8.69 30.98 -19.37
N GLN A 218 -8.28 30.32 -20.46
CA GLN A 218 -9.19 29.81 -21.49
C GLN A 218 -9.88 28.50 -21.07
N GLU A 219 -9.37 27.81 -20.05
CA GLU A 219 -9.95 26.56 -19.53
C GLU A 219 -11.06 26.80 -18.49
N ILE A 220 -11.35 28.06 -18.18
CA ILE A 220 -12.36 28.47 -17.20
C ILE A 220 -13.30 29.46 -17.90
N GLU A 221 -14.59 29.15 -17.87
CA GLU A 221 -15.63 30.05 -18.40
C GLU A 221 -15.83 31.23 -17.44
N GLU A 222 -16.19 32.39 -18.00
CA GLU A 222 -16.44 33.59 -17.21
C GLU A 222 -17.54 33.34 -16.16
N GLY A 223 -17.27 33.70 -14.89
CA GLY A 223 -18.19 33.50 -13.77
C GLY A 223 -18.21 32.09 -13.18
N SER A 224 -17.41 31.16 -13.69
CA SER A 224 -17.28 29.79 -13.18
C SER A 224 -15.91 29.53 -12.53
N ALA A 225 -15.75 28.34 -11.95
CA ALA A 225 -14.51 27.90 -11.33
C ALA A 225 -13.98 26.58 -11.87
N LYS A 226 -12.69 26.35 -11.64
CA LYS A 226 -12.01 25.07 -11.82
C LYS A 226 -11.29 24.67 -10.54
N LEU A 227 -11.36 23.40 -10.19
CA LEU A 227 -10.59 22.81 -9.10
C LEU A 227 -9.14 22.61 -9.53
N VAL A 228 -8.21 23.11 -8.72
CA VAL A 228 -6.78 22.96 -8.90
C VAL A 228 -6.18 22.41 -7.61
N ARG A 229 -5.31 21.41 -7.72
CA ARG A 229 -4.59 20.83 -6.58
C ARG A 229 -3.17 21.34 -6.55
N VAL A 230 -2.78 21.95 -5.43
CA VAL A 230 -1.42 22.45 -5.21
C VAL A 230 -0.92 21.92 -3.88
N ASN A 231 0.13 21.11 -3.93
CA ASN A 231 0.63 20.33 -2.79
C ASN A 231 -0.49 19.48 -2.15
N LYS A 232 -0.95 19.84 -0.96
CA LYS A 232 -2.06 19.20 -0.23
C LYS A 232 -3.35 20.02 -0.23
N ASP A 233 -3.32 21.25 -0.78
CA ASP A 233 -4.45 22.16 -0.78
C ASP A 233 -5.29 21.97 -2.05
N GLU A 234 -6.62 21.96 -1.87
CA GLU A 234 -7.59 22.06 -2.96
C GLU A 234 -8.04 23.52 -3.10
N VAL A 235 -7.85 24.08 -4.30
CA VAL A 235 -8.07 25.51 -4.59
C VAL A 235 -9.12 25.65 -5.69
N ALA A 236 -10.13 26.47 -5.45
CA ALA A 236 -11.12 26.87 -6.43
C ALA A 236 -10.63 28.14 -7.14
N VAL A 237 -10.36 28.02 -8.43
CA VAL A 237 -9.90 29.15 -9.26
C VAL A 237 -11.06 29.61 -10.12
N PHE A 238 -11.55 30.83 -9.85
CA PHE A 238 -12.64 31.46 -10.57
C PHE A 238 -12.10 32.40 -11.64
N LYS A 239 -12.88 32.58 -12.71
CA LYS A 239 -12.66 33.65 -13.68
C LYS A 239 -13.69 34.74 -13.50
N HIS A 240 -13.24 35.96 -13.21
CA HIS A 240 -14.07 37.12 -12.94
C HIS A 240 -13.49 38.37 -13.59
N GLN A 241 -14.30 39.07 -14.38
CA GLN A 241 -13.91 40.22 -15.21
C GLN A 241 -12.68 39.93 -16.07
N GLY A 242 -12.61 38.71 -16.63
CA GLY A 242 -11.48 38.25 -17.44
C GLY A 242 -10.18 38.00 -16.66
N GLN A 243 -10.20 38.12 -15.32
CA GLN A 243 -9.07 37.85 -14.44
C GLN A 243 -9.31 36.58 -13.63
N LEU A 244 -8.23 35.87 -13.30
CA LEU A 244 -8.32 34.72 -12.41
C LEU A 244 -8.20 35.16 -10.95
N CYS A 245 -8.99 34.54 -10.09
CA CYS A 245 -8.93 34.67 -8.64
C CYS A 245 -9.02 33.29 -8.00
N ALA A 246 -8.34 33.09 -6.87
CA ALA A 246 -8.17 31.77 -6.28
C ALA A 246 -8.53 31.78 -4.79
N LEU A 247 -9.45 30.91 -4.41
CA LEU A 247 -9.94 30.72 -3.05
C LEU A 247 -9.74 29.27 -2.62
N GLN A 248 -9.71 29.00 -1.32
CA GLN A 248 -9.80 27.62 -0.83
C GLN A 248 -11.04 26.92 -1.40
N ASN A 249 -10.94 25.65 -1.78
CA ASN A 249 -12.09 24.93 -2.32
C ASN A 249 -13.13 24.59 -1.25
N ASN A 250 -12.68 24.26 -0.03
CA ASN A 250 -13.57 23.90 1.06
C ASN A 250 -14.21 25.15 1.68
N CYS A 251 -15.53 25.32 1.55
CA CYS A 251 -16.25 26.47 2.08
C CYS A 251 -16.10 26.58 3.62
N PRO A 252 -15.68 27.75 4.16
CA PRO A 252 -15.52 27.95 5.61
C PRO A 252 -16.77 27.74 6.47
N HIS A 253 -17.96 27.71 5.85
CA HIS A 253 -19.22 27.48 6.55
C HIS A 253 -19.34 26.00 6.97
N GLU A 254 -19.59 25.10 6.01
CA GLU A 254 -19.81 23.67 6.27
C GLU A 254 -19.17 22.77 5.19
N GLY A 255 -18.08 23.24 4.57
CA GLY A 255 -17.26 22.41 3.69
C GLY A 255 -17.81 22.14 2.29
N GLY A 256 -18.80 22.90 1.84
CA GLY A 256 -19.23 22.87 0.43
C GLY A 256 -18.09 23.20 -0.55
N GLN A 257 -18.12 22.61 -1.74
CA GLN A 257 -17.05 22.81 -2.75
C GLN A 257 -17.27 24.11 -3.53
N LEU A 258 -16.44 25.11 -3.28
CA LEU A 258 -16.49 26.40 -3.98
C LEU A 258 -16.19 26.25 -5.47
N SER A 259 -15.39 25.26 -5.89
CA SER A 259 -15.11 25.03 -7.32
C SER A 259 -16.34 24.63 -8.14
N ALA A 260 -17.42 24.21 -7.50
CA ALA A 260 -18.71 23.93 -8.14
C ALA A 260 -19.68 25.14 -8.09
N GLY A 261 -19.22 26.27 -7.56
CA GLY A 261 -19.98 27.51 -7.43
C GLY A 261 -19.89 28.43 -8.65
N TRP A 262 -20.48 29.60 -8.53
CA TRP A 262 -20.50 30.65 -9.55
C TRP A 262 -20.17 32.03 -8.95
N ILE A 263 -19.97 33.03 -9.79
CA ILE A 263 -19.77 34.42 -9.38
C ILE A 263 -21.09 35.20 -9.45
N GLU A 264 -21.39 35.97 -8.40
CA GLU A 264 -22.40 37.03 -8.40
C GLU A 264 -21.77 38.34 -7.94
N GLY A 265 -21.78 39.37 -8.81
CA GLY A 265 -21.06 40.60 -8.52
C GLY A 265 -19.57 40.33 -8.36
N ASP A 266 -18.98 40.70 -7.22
CA ASP A 266 -17.57 40.42 -6.88
C ASP A 266 -17.42 39.23 -5.90
N GLU A 267 -18.41 38.35 -5.82
CA GLU A 267 -18.45 37.27 -4.83
C GLU A 267 -18.59 35.88 -5.44
N ALA A 268 -17.78 34.94 -4.94
CA ALA A 268 -17.95 33.51 -5.19
C ALA A 268 -19.06 32.95 -4.30
N VAL A 269 -20.07 32.36 -4.94
CA VAL A 269 -21.25 31.78 -4.30
C VAL A 269 -21.05 30.28 -4.13
N CYS A 270 -21.10 29.81 -2.89
CA CYS A 270 -21.06 28.38 -2.58
C CYS A 270 -22.38 27.71 -3.05
N PRO A 271 -22.32 26.63 -3.86
CA PRO A 271 -23.53 26.01 -4.41
C PRO A 271 -24.36 25.26 -3.37
N LEU A 272 -23.78 24.94 -2.21
CA LEU A 272 -24.44 24.14 -1.17
C LEU A 272 -25.48 24.95 -0.37
N HIS A 273 -25.05 26.09 0.18
CA HIS A 273 -25.88 26.92 1.07
C HIS A 273 -25.94 28.40 0.65
N GLY A 274 -25.39 28.75 -0.52
CA GLY A 274 -25.46 30.12 -1.07
C GLY A 274 -24.55 31.15 -0.40
N TYR A 275 -23.64 30.73 0.49
CA TYR A 275 -22.70 31.64 1.15
C TYR A 275 -21.79 32.32 0.13
N LYS A 276 -21.67 33.64 0.26
CA LYS A 276 -20.95 34.47 -0.70
C LYS A 276 -19.65 34.97 -0.12
N PHE A 277 -18.56 34.82 -0.88
CA PHE A 277 -17.21 35.21 -0.47
C PHE A 277 -16.58 36.14 -1.51
N HIS A 278 -16.18 37.33 -1.09
CA HIS A 278 -15.58 38.31 -1.99
C HIS A 278 -14.27 37.80 -2.60
N VAL A 279 -14.16 37.79 -3.93
CA VAL A 279 -13.09 37.06 -4.65
C VAL A 279 -11.67 37.57 -4.40
N LYS A 280 -11.51 38.84 -3.98
CA LYS A 280 -10.18 39.42 -3.70
C LYS A 280 -9.78 39.38 -2.22
N THR A 281 -10.75 39.32 -1.31
CA THR A 281 -10.51 39.51 0.13
C THR A 281 -10.88 38.27 0.94
N GLY A 282 -11.72 37.40 0.37
CA GLY A 282 -12.26 36.21 1.02
C GLY A 282 -13.35 36.51 2.04
N ALA A 283 -13.68 37.79 2.29
CA ALA A 283 -14.68 38.17 3.28
C ALA A 283 -16.06 37.62 2.90
N CYS A 284 -16.77 37.05 3.86
CA CYS A 284 -18.12 36.54 3.63
C CYS A 284 -19.16 37.63 3.91
N SER A 285 -20.03 37.93 2.93
CA SER A 285 -21.13 38.87 3.12
C SER A 285 -22.35 38.25 3.81
N THR A 286 -22.45 36.92 3.79
CA THR A 286 -23.54 36.16 4.46
C THR A 286 -23.30 36.05 5.97
N ASP A 287 -22.04 35.90 6.40
CA ASP A 287 -21.65 35.90 7.81
C ASP A 287 -20.28 36.58 7.98
N ALA A 288 -20.28 37.74 8.63
CA ALA A 288 -19.08 38.56 8.85
C ALA A 288 -17.96 37.85 9.64
N LYS A 289 -18.25 36.73 10.32
CA LYS A 289 -17.24 35.92 11.03
C LYS A 289 -16.49 34.97 10.11
N LEU A 290 -17.01 34.68 8.93
CA LEU A 290 -16.42 33.73 7.99
C LEU A 290 -15.53 34.43 6.97
N LYS A 291 -14.43 33.77 6.62
CA LYS A 291 -13.48 34.25 5.61
C LYS A 291 -12.85 33.08 4.88
N ALA A 292 -12.90 33.09 3.55
CA ALA A 292 -12.19 32.14 2.71
C ALA A 292 -10.71 32.54 2.56
N LYS A 293 -9.79 31.59 2.66
CA LYS A 293 -8.37 31.80 2.31
C LYS A 293 -8.26 32.15 0.83
N ILE A 294 -7.52 33.22 0.53
CA ILE A 294 -7.17 33.64 -0.82
C ILE A 294 -5.77 33.13 -1.16
N PHE A 295 -5.60 32.65 -2.38
CA PHE A 295 -4.34 32.18 -2.92
C PHE A 295 -3.81 33.18 -3.96
N LYS A 296 -2.51 33.45 -3.92
CA LYS A 296 -1.87 34.35 -4.88
C LYS A 296 -1.56 33.59 -6.17
N LEU A 297 -2.05 34.10 -7.30
CA LEU A 297 -1.70 33.58 -8.62
C LEU A 297 -0.42 34.26 -9.13
N VAL A 298 0.47 33.48 -9.71
CA VAL A 298 1.74 33.89 -10.30
C VAL A 298 1.70 33.56 -11.79
N ALA A 299 1.90 34.58 -12.63
CA ALA A 299 1.94 34.39 -14.07
C ALA A 299 3.15 33.52 -14.47
N GLN A 300 2.92 32.54 -15.33
CA GLN A 300 3.93 31.60 -15.80
C GLN A 300 3.66 31.21 -17.25
N GLY A 301 4.41 31.80 -18.18
CA GLY A 301 4.20 31.58 -19.62
C GLY A 301 2.83 32.07 -20.09
N ASP A 302 2.06 31.18 -20.70
CA ASP A 302 0.68 31.40 -21.19
C ASP A 302 -0.41 31.17 -20.13
N GLY A 303 -0.04 30.91 -18.87
CA GLY A 303 -0.97 30.61 -17.79
C GLY A 303 -0.52 31.10 -16.41
N PHE A 304 -1.09 30.51 -15.37
CA PHE A 304 -0.88 30.86 -13.98
C PHE A 304 -0.59 29.62 -13.14
N SER A 305 0.18 29.83 -12.07
CA SER A 305 0.40 28.88 -10.98
C SER A 305 0.01 29.54 -9.66
N ILE A 306 -0.28 28.76 -8.62
CA ILE A 306 -0.56 29.29 -7.28
C ILE A 306 0.77 29.37 -6.52
N ALA A 307 1.05 30.51 -5.87
CA ALA A 307 2.22 30.65 -5.00
C ALA A 307 2.08 29.75 -3.77
N ASP A 308 3.19 29.11 -3.37
CA ASP A 308 3.33 28.41 -2.09
C ASP A 308 3.16 29.36 -0.89
#